data_AF-A0A7V9DTA0-F1
#
_entry.id   AF-A0A7V9DTA0-F1
#
_cell.length_a   1.000
_cell.length_b   1.000
_cell.length_c   1.000
_cell.angle_alpha   90.00
_cell.angle_beta   90.00
_cell.angle_gamma   90.00
#
_symmetry.space_group_name_H-M   'P 1'
#
loop_
_entity.id
_entity.type
_entity.pdbx_description
1 polymer ?
#
loop_
_entity_poly.entity_id
_entity_poly.type
_entity_poly.pdbx_seq_one_letter_code
_entity_poly.pdbx_strand_id
1 'polypeptide(L)'
;MPQQQQQAVVELAEIRAAVKLLEQEEAAGHLSAAETTRRINDCRRAVTPRDLWKASGRRAGSRKRSDWKDIRGAVYGLLFLLALAIVGVYLITLVIAEYVGGEEFVPGMTTSPSSPP
;
A
#
# COMPACT_ATOMS: atom_id res chain seq x y z
N MET A 1 16.02 -6.14 21.74
CA MET A 1 17.21 -5.37 21.32
C MET A 1 16.73 -3.98 20.89
N PRO A 2 16.75 -2.96 21.77
CA PRO A 2 16.38 -1.61 21.36
C PRO A 2 17.48 -1.06 20.45
N GLN A 3 17.17 -0.86 19.17
CA GLN A 3 18.11 -0.24 18.25
C GLN A 3 18.39 1.18 18.71
N GLN A 4 19.68 1.45 18.90
CA GLN A 4 20.26 2.77 19.08
C GLN A 4 19.71 3.69 17.98
N GLN A 5 18.80 4.60 18.32
CA GLN A 5 18.51 5.77 17.51
C GLN A 5 19.75 6.66 17.55
N GLN A 6 20.69 6.32 16.68
CA GLN A 6 21.76 7.16 16.22
C GLN A 6 21.16 8.54 15.96
N GLN A 7 21.71 9.56 16.61
CA GLN A 7 21.31 10.96 16.46
C GLN A 7 21.51 11.35 15.00
N ALA A 8 20.52 11.07 14.16
CA ALA A 8 20.54 11.39 12.74
C ALA A 8 20.44 12.91 12.64
N VAL A 9 21.54 13.55 12.29
CA VAL A 9 21.55 14.97 11.94
C VAL A 9 20.65 15.14 10.72
N VAL A 10 19.86 16.22 10.71
CA VAL A 10 18.95 16.49 9.60
C VAL A 10 19.76 16.74 8.32
N GLU A 11 19.45 15.98 7.29
CA GLU A 11 20.04 16.16 5.96
C GLU A 11 19.45 17.41 5.27
N LEU A 12 20.28 18.12 4.49
CA LEU A 12 19.84 19.31 3.75
C LEU A 12 18.65 19.02 2.82
N ALA A 13 18.58 17.79 2.31
CA ALA A 13 17.48 17.32 1.47
C ALA A 13 16.13 17.28 2.22
N GLU A 14 16.14 16.94 3.51
CA GLU A 14 14.95 16.89 4.36
C GLU A 14 14.44 18.30 4.65
N ILE A 15 15.34 19.25 4.88
CA ILE A 15 15.00 20.68 5.03
C ILE A 15 14.34 21.20 3.76
N ARG A 16 14.90 20.94 2.58
CA ARG A 16 14.30 21.35 1.30
C ARG A 16 12.92 20.75 1.07
N ALA A 17 12.73 19.48 1.44
CA ALA A 17 11.44 18.82 1.34
C ALA A 17 10.40 19.45 2.29
N ALA A 18 10.81 19.79 3.52
CA ALA A 18 9.97 20.48 4.49
C ALA A 18 9.53 21.87 3.98
N VAL A 19 10.46 22.62 3.41
CA VAL A 19 10.20 23.96 2.83
C VAL A 19 9.19 23.87 1.68
N LYS A 20 9.37 22.92 0.75
CA LYS A 20 8.42 22.73 -0.35
C LYS A 20 7.00 22.42 0.12
N LEU A 21 6.84 21.65 1.20
CA LEU A 21 5.51 21.37 1.77
C LEU A 21 4.86 22.62 2.36
N LEU A 22 5.66 23.51 2.97
CA LEU A 22 5.15 24.78 3.50
C LEU A 22 4.74 25.73 2.36
N GLU A 23 5.53 25.79 1.28
CA GLU A 23 5.20 26.58 0.08
C GLU A 23 3.92 26.09 -0.61
N GLN A 24 3.70 24.77 -0.67
CA GLN A 24 2.46 24.20 -1.22
C GLN A 24 1.22 24.58 -0.40
N GLU A 25 1.36 24.70 0.91
CA GLU A 25 0.26 25.05 1.82
C GLU A 25 -0.06 26.55 1.79
N GLU A 26 0.95 27.38 1.57
CA GLU A 26 0.76 28.79 1.23
C GLU A 26 0.00 28.92 -0.10
N ALA A 27 0.42 28.19 -1.13
CA ALA A 27 -0.26 28.19 -2.43
C ALA A 27 -1.70 27.65 -2.35
N ALA A 28 -1.98 26.72 -1.44
CA ALA A 28 -3.33 26.21 -1.15
C ALA A 28 -4.17 27.16 -0.27
N GLY A 29 -3.60 28.27 0.22
CA GLY A 29 -4.28 29.22 1.09
C GLY A 29 -4.52 28.72 2.52
N HIS A 30 -3.89 27.61 2.91
CA HIS A 30 -3.98 27.05 4.26
C HIS A 30 -3.06 27.76 5.26
N LEU A 31 -2.06 28.51 4.76
CA LEU A 31 -1.08 29.23 5.56
C LEU A 31 -0.87 30.65 5.01
N SER A 32 -0.72 31.62 5.92
CA SER A 32 -0.33 32.99 5.54
C SER A 32 1.15 33.05 5.16
N ALA A 33 1.51 33.88 4.17
CA ALA A 33 2.90 34.11 3.74
C ALA A 33 3.85 34.48 4.90
N ALA A 34 3.37 35.26 5.88
CA ALA A 34 4.15 35.63 7.06
C ALA A 34 4.44 34.42 7.95
N GLU A 35 3.47 33.52 8.10
CA GLU A 35 3.60 32.30 8.89
C GLU A 35 4.45 31.25 8.17
N THR A 36 4.32 31.13 6.85
CA THR A 36 5.16 30.28 6.00
C THR A 36 6.62 30.69 6.11
N THR A 37 6.92 31.98 5.97
CA THR A 37 8.29 32.51 6.07
C THR A 37 8.91 32.21 7.44
N ARG A 38 8.14 32.38 8.52
CA ARG A 38 8.58 32.05 9.88
C ARG A 38 8.92 30.56 10.02
N ARG A 39 8.03 29.68 9.58
CA ARG A 39 8.21 28.22 9.69
C ARG A 39 9.34 27.70 8.80
N ILE A 40 9.58 28.31 7.64
CA ILE A 40 10.73 28.02 6.77
C ILE A 40 12.05 28.35 7.49
N ASN A 41 12.11 29.50 8.17
CA ASN A 41 13.30 29.90 8.93
C ASN A 41 13.53 28.93 10.11
N ASP A 42 12.47 28.51 10.80
CA ASP A 42 12.54 27.51 11.86
C ASP A 42 13.01 26.14 11.33
N CYS A 43 12.56 25.73 10.12
CA CYS A 43 13.02 24.49 9.49
C CYS A 43 14.51 24.53 9.11
N ARG A 44 15.03 25.69 8.67
CA ARG A 44 16.45 25.86 8.33
C ARG A 44 17.36 25.85 9.57
N ARG A 45 16.81 26.17 10.74
CA ARG A 45 17.51 26.15 12.03
C ARG A 45 17.39 24.80 12.75
N ALA A 46 16.57 23.88 12.25
CA ALA A 46 16.39 22.57 12.85
C ALA A 46 17.63 21.71 12.68
N VAL A 47 18.24 21.33 13.80
CA VAL A 47 19.42 20.45 13.83
C VAL A 47 19.02 18.99 13.96
N THR A 48 17.86 18.72 14.59
CA THR A 48 17.34 17.38 14.81
C THR A 48 16.06 17.11 14.01
N PRO A 49 15.76 15.84 13.66
CA PRO A 49 14.54 15.47 12.94
C PRO A 49 13.28 15.86 13.72
N ARG A 50 13.36 15.85 15.06
CA ARG A 50 12.25 16.27 15.93
C ARG A 50 11.98 17.77 15.84
N ASP A 51 13.03 18.57 15.73
CA ASP A 51 12.90 20.02 15.56
C ASP A 51 12.38 20.36 14.17
N LEU A 52 12.83 19.63 13.14
CA LEU A 52 12.31 19.76 11.78
C LEU A 52 10.82 19.38 11.73
N TRP A 53 10.44 18.33 12.45
CA TRP A 53 9.05 17.91 12.57
C TRP A 53 8.17 18.96 13.27
N LYS A 54 8.66 19.60 14.32
CA LYS A 54 7.94 20.69 14.99
C LYS A 54 7.84 21.93 14.09
N ALA A 55 8.95 22.35 13.48
CA ALA A 55 9.04 23.55 12.65
C ALA A 55 8.15 23.45 11.40
N SER A 56 8.07 22.26 10.82
CA SER A 56 7.19 21.98 9.68
C SER A 56 5.70 21.80 10.05
N GLY A 57 5.33 21.97 11.33
CA GLY A 57 3.95 21.81 11.78
C GLY A 57 3.48 20.35 11.78
N ARG A 58 4.37 19.42 12.15
CA ARG A 58 4.20 17.97 12.11
C ARG A 58 4.11 17.34 10.72
N ARG A 59 4.38 18.09 9.65
CA ARG A 59 4.19 17.66 8.26
C ARG A 59 5.46 17.09 7.63
N ALA A 60 6.63 17.70 7.89
CA ALA A 60 7.92 17.16 7.48
C ALA A 60 8.44 16.23 8.58
N GLY A 61 8.19 14.93 8.41
CA GLY A 61 8.62 13.91 9.37
C GLY A 61 7.52 12.94 9.81
N SER A 62 6.27 13.10 9.35
CA SER A 62 5.20 12.15 9.69
C SER A 62 4.72 11.34 8.47
N ARG A 63 4.80 10.01 8.64
CA ARG A 63 4.20 8.91 7.85
C ARG A 63 4.62 8.69 6.40
N LYS A 64 4.75 9.72 5.57
CA LYS A 64 4.76 9.51 4.10
C LYS A 64 5.97 8.73 3.55
N ARG A 65 7.12 8.71 4.24
CA ARG A 65 8.35 8.03 3.76
C ARG A 65 8.53 6.59 4.27
N SER A 66 7.98 6.27 5.45
CA SER A 66 7.93 4.88 5.95
C SER A 66 6.76 4.14 5.32
N ASP A 67 5.58 4.75 5.34
CA ASP A 67 4.36 4.05 4.93
C ASP A 67 4.36 3.72 3.44
N TRP A 68 4.94 4.52 2.56
CA TRP A 68 4.76 4.26 1.14
C TRP A 68 5.49 3.02 0.63
N LYS A 69 6.63 2.67 1.26
CA LYS A 69 7.37 1.45 0.95
C LYS A 69 6.69 0.23 1.57
N ASP A 70 6.18 0.38 2.79
CA ASP A 70 5.41 -0.67 3.48
C ASP A 70 4.05 -0.93 2.83
N ILE A 71 3.33 0.12 2.41
CA ILE A 71 2.08 0.05 1.65
C ILE A 71 2.32 -0.65 0.32
N ARG A 72 3.40 -0.31 -0.40
CA ARG A 72 3.75 -1.02 -1.63
C ARG A 72 4.01 -2.49 -1.37
N GLY A 73 4.78 -2.83 -0.33
CA GLY A 73 5.02 -4.22 0.06
C GLY A 73 3.72 -4.97 0.37
N ALA A 74 2.81 -4.34 1.13
CA ALA A 74 1.51 -4.91 1.45
C ALA A 74 0.62 -5.09 0.21
N VAL A 75 0.61 -4.11 -0.70
CA VAL A 75 -0.13 -4.19 -1.97
C VAL A 75 0.42 -5.29 -2.87
N TYR A 76 1.74 -5.40 -3.01
CA TYR A 76 2.36 -6.50 -3.76
C TYR A 76 2.08 -7.86 -3.14
N GLY A 77 2.13 -7.97 -1.81
CA GLY A 77 1.75 -9.19 -1.09
C GLY A 77 0.30 -9.58 -1.32
N LEU A 78 -0.62 -8.60 -1.29
CA LEU A 78 -2.03 -8.83 -1.56
C LEU A 78 -2.27 -9.27 -3.01
N LEU A 79 -1.65 -8.61 -3.98
CA LEU A 79 -1.74 -8.99 -5.40
C LEU A 79 -1.14 -10.38 -5.65
N PHE A 80 -0.06 -10.74 -4.96
CA PHE A 80 0.54 -12.06 -5.06
C PHE A 80 -0.40 -13.15 -4.53
N LEU A 81 -1.02 -12.94 -3.36
CA LEU A 81 -2.03 -13.85 -2.82
C LEU A 81 -3.25 -13.98 -3.73
N LEU A 82 -3.71 -12.86 -4.32
CA LEU A 82 -4.81 -12.86 -5.28
C LEU A 82 -4.46 -13.70 -6.52
N ALA A 83 -3.26 -13.53 -7.06
CA ALA A 83 -2.78 -14.31 -8.21
C ALA A 83 -2.72 -15.81 -7.89
N LEU A 84 -2.20 -16.19 -6.72
CA LEU A 84 -2.17 -17.58 -6.28
C LEU A 84 -3.58 -18.17 -6.15
N ALA A 85 -4.54 -17.41 -5.63
CA ALA A 85 -5.92 -17.87 -5.52
C ALA A 85 -6.54 -18.15 -6.91
N ILE A 86 -6.32 -17.26 -7.88
CA ILE A 86 -6.80 -17.43 -9.26
C ILE A 86 -6.19 -18.68 -9.89
N VAL A 87 -4.86 -18.86 -9.76
CA VAL A 87 -4.17 -20.06 -10.29
C VAL A 87 -4.69 -21.33 -9.63
N GLY A 88 -4.91 -21.31 -8.31
CA GLY A 88 -5.46 -22.46 -7.58
C GLY A 88 -6.84 -22.87 -8.09
N VAL A 89 -7.76 -21.90 -8.24
CA VAL A 89 -9.09 -22.16 -8.81
C VAL A 89 -8.98 -22.67 -10.25
N TYR A 90 -8.12 -22.07 -11.07
CA TYR A 90 -7.92 -22.50 -12.45
C TYR A 90 -7.44 -23.96 -12.55
N LEU A 91 -6.45 -24.34 -11.74
CA LEU A 91 -5.95 -25.71 -11.71
C LEU A 91 -7.03 -26.70 -11.24
N ILE A 92 -7.80 -26.35 -10.21
CA ILE A 92 -8.93 -27.17 -9.75
C ILE A 92 -9.95 -27.36 -10.87
N THR A 93 -10.30 -26.30 -11.60
CA THR A 93 -11.23 -26.38 -12.72
C THR A 93 -10.72 -27.29 -13.83
N LEU A 94 -9.43 -27.23 -14.19
CA LEU A 94 -8.85 -28.13 -15.19
C LEU A 94 -8.88 -29.60 -14.74
N VAL A 95 -8.54 -29.84 -13.47
CA VAL A 95 -8.61 -31.16 -12.87
C VAL A 95 -10.04 -31.68 -12.94
N ILE A 96 -11.04 -30.92 -12.46
CA ILE A 96 -12.44 -31.33 -12.51
C ILE A 96 -12.91 -31.56 -13.95
N ALA A 97 -12.52 -30.72 -14.90
CA ALA A 97 -12.89 -30.89 -16.31
C ALA A 97 -12.38 -32.21 -16.89
N GLU A 98 -11.16 -32.62 -16.53
CA GLU A 98 -10.60 -33.91 -16.93
C GLU A 98 -11.36 -35.09 -16.29
N TYR A 99 -11.67 -35.00 -14.98
CA TYR A 99 -12.38 -36.06 -14.25
C TYR A 99 -13.88 -36.17 -14.62
N VAL A 100 -14.53 -35.06 -14.97
CA VAL A 100 -15.96 -35.00 -15.29
C VAL A 100 -16.22 -35.12 -16.80
N GLY A 101 -15.25 -34.76 -17.64
CA GLY A 101 -15.34 -34.86 -19.11
C GLY A 101 -15.40 -36.29 -19.67
N GLY A 102 -15.28 -37.31 -18.82
CA GLY A 102 -15.43 -38.72 -19.20
C GLY A 102 -16.88 -39.25 -19.15
N GLU A 103 -17.83 -38.51 -18.58
CA GLU A 103 -19.24 -38.89 -18.59
C GLU A 103 -20.00 -38.05 -19.61
N GLU A 104 -19.95 -38.49 -20.87
CA GLU A 104 -20.95 -38.07 -21.86
C GLU A 104 -22.33 -38.44 -21.32
N PHE A 105 -23.11 -37.42 -20.94
CA PHE A 105 -24.53 -37.57 -20.71
C PHE A 105 -25.19 -38.02 -22.02
N VAL A 106 -25.50 -39.31 -22.14
CA VAL A 106 -26.31 -39.87 -23.22
C VAL A 106 -27.78 -39.71 -22.84
N PRO A 107 -28.53 -38.75 -23.41
CA PRO A 107 -29.95 -38.64 -23.15
C PRO A 107 -30.68 -39.64 -24.06
N GLY A 108 -31.08 -40.78 -23.53
CA GLY A 108 -32.00 -41.64 -24.29
C GLY A 108 -31.96 -43.14 -24.01
N MET A 109 -31.94 -43.58 -22.76
CA MET A 109 -32.34 -44.96 -22.49
C MET A 109 -33.08 -45.07 -21.15
N THR A 110 -34.30 -44.54 -21.14
CA THR A 110 -35.32 -44.99 -20.18
C THR A 110 -35.64 -46.44 -20.49
N THR A 111 -34.99 -47.36 -19.79
CA THR A 111 -35.38 -48.77 -19.75
C THR A 111 -36.82 -48.83 -19.21
N SER A 112 -37.76 -49.21 -20.07
CA SER A 112 -39.12 -49.57 -19.64
C SER A 112 -39.02 -50.67 -18.58
N PRO A 113 -39.62 -50.51 -17.39
CA PRO A 113 -39.77 -51.64 -16.50
C PRO A 113 -40.83 -52.57 -17.07
N SER A 114 -40.39 -53.69 -17.64
CA SER A 114 -41.23 -54.85 -17.91
C SER A 114 -41.67 -55.44 -16.56
N SER A 115 -42.97 -55.35 -16.24
CA SER A 115 -43.58 -56.12 -15.15
C SER A 115 -43.65 -57.60 -15.52
N PRO A 116 -43.24 -58.52 -14.63
CA PRO A 116 -43.63 -59.92 -14.70
C PRO A 116 -44.46 -60.34 -13.47
N PRO A 117 -44.98 -61.57 -13.48
CA PRO A 117 -46.26 -62.01 -14.08
C PRO A 117 -47.49 -61.73 -13.21
#